data_AF-A0A099PDZ9-F1
#
_entry.id   AF-A0A099PDZ9-F1
#
_cell.length_a   1.000
_cell.length_b   1.000
_cell.length_c   1.000
_cell.angle_alpha   90.00
_cell.angle_beta   90.00
_cell.angle_gamma   90.00
#
_symmetry.space_group_name_H-M   'P 1'
#
loop_
_entity.id
_entity.type
_entity.pdbx_description
1 polymer ?
#
loop_
_entity_poly.entity_id
_entity_poly.type
_entity_poly.pdbx_seq_one_letter_code
_entity_poly.pdbx_strand_id
1 'polypeptide(L)'
;MSEVSAAAVIETVMPDDGKRESLWVWLLIAAVLLLGALGIWLRQEVVPQRTQIALSPSQSQQLMSLSIAREEIQFLAEKPWPAPESLESLGLELFASSSSHRWHQPGDDCYQWISRQHDGDFLLRISDAVIFYHPGEVELLSSCTPDEHWTLMDN
;
A
#
# COMPACT_ATOMS: atom_id res chain seq x y z
N MET A 1 -102.90 7.24 14.46
CA MET A 1 -101.82 8.23 14.36
C MET A 1 -100.54 7.44 14.15
N SER A 2 -99.93 7.59 12.98
CA SER A 2 -98.87 6.71 12.48
C SER A 2 -97.53 7.01 13.15
N GLU A 3 -96.85 5.97 13.63
CA GLU A 3 -95.44 6.03 13.98
C GLU A 3 -94.60 6.14 12.70
N VAL A 4 -93.86 7.24 12.56
CA VAL A 4 -92.88 7.42 11.49
C VAL A 4 -91.57 6.84 11.99
N SER A 5 -91.23 5.64 11.51
CA SER A 5 -89.91 5.04 11.72
C SER A 5 -88.89 5.78 10.87
N ALA A 6 -88.09 6.66 11.49
CA ALA A 6 -86.95 7.28 10.86
C ALA A 6 -85.87 6.22 10.60
N ALA A 7 -85.72 5.80 9.35
CA ALA A 7 -84.64 4.92 8.94
C ALA A 7 -83.30 5.64 9.14
N ALA A 8 -82.44 5.11 10.01
CA ALA A 8 -81.09 5.61 10.22
C ALA A 8 -80.27 5.41 8.93
N VAL A 9 -79.84 6.50 8.30
CA VAL A 9 -78.91 6.45 7.18
C VAL A 9 -77.52 6.20 7.75
N ILE A 10 -76.99 5.00 7.49
CA ILE A 10 -75.62 4.60 7.87
C ILE A 10 -74.71 4.98 6.71
N GLU A 11 -73.87 6.00 6.90
CA GLU A 11 -72.80 6.34 5.96
C GLU A 11 -71.56 5.49 6.26
N THR A 12 -71.19 4.61 5.34
CA THR A 12 -70.00 3.79 5.45
C THR A 12 -68.77 4.57 4.99
N VAL A 13 -67.94 5.01 5.93
CA VAL A 13 -66.62 5.58 5.66
C VAL A 13 -65.63 4.44 5.42
N MET A 14 -65.01 4.40 4.24
CA MET A 14 -63.98 3.40 3.93
C MET A 14 -62.70 3.76 4.72
N PRO A 15 -62.14 2.83 5.51
CA PRO A 15 -60.88 3.09 6.20
C PRO A 15 -59.77 3.28 5.17
N ASP A 16 -59.00 4.34 5.32
CA ASP A 16 -57.83 4.60 4.49
C ASP A 16 -56.78 3.52 4.76
N ASP A 17 -56.66 2.56 3.85
CA ASP A 17 -55.85 1.35 4.01
C ASP A 17 -54.40 1.67 3.59
N GLY A 18 -53.62 2.26 4.52
CA GLY A 18 -52.22 2.69 4.34
C GLY A 18 -51.19 1.59 3.96
N LYS A 19 -51.66 0.37 3.68
CA LYS A 19 -50.83 -0.78 3.27
C LYS A 19 -50.17 -0.59 1.91
N ARG A 20 -50.84 0.09 0.97
CA ARG A 20 -50.25 0.37 -0.36
C ARG A 20 -49.19 1.45 -0.30
N GLU A 21 -49.33 2.43 0.59
CA GLU A 21 -48.33 3.47 0.82
C GLU A 21 -47.06 2.89 1.45
N SER A 22 -47.21 1.94 2.39
CA SER A 22 -46.10 1.23 3.02
C SER A 22 -45.24 0.45 2.02
N LEU A 23 -45.84 -0.14 0.97
CA LEU A 23 -45.13 -0.94 -0.02
C LEU A 23 -44.15 -0.10 -0.86
N TRP A 24 -44.55 1.12 -1.25
CA TRP A 24 -43.67 2.02 -1.99
C TRP A 24 -42.48 2.49 -1.16
N VAL A 25 -42.71 2.76 0.12
CA VAL A 25 -41.64 3.10 1.08
C VAL A 25 -40.64 1.96 1.19
N TRP A 26 -41.13 0.71 1.32
CA TRP A 26 -40.27 -0.47 1.38
C TRP A 26 -39.46 -0.68 0.10
N LEU A 27 -40.07 -0.50 -1.08
CA LEU A 27 -39.36 -0.60 -2.35
C LEU A 27 -38.26 0.46 -2.49
N LEU A 28 -38.54 1.68 -2.07
CA LEU A 28 -37.56 2.77 -2.10
C LEU A 28 -36.38 2.49 -1.17
N ILE A 29 -36.64 2.03 0.06
CA ILE A 29 -35.59 1.61 1.00
C ILE A 29 -34.74 0.49 0.39
N ALA A 30 -35.36 -0.53 -0.18
CA ALA A 30 -34.66 -1.64 -0.82
C ALA A 30 -33.78 -1.17 -1.99
N ALA A 31 -34.29 -0.26 -2.82
CA ALA A 31 -33.54 0.30 -3.95
C ALA A 31 -32.31 1.11 -3.48
N VAL A 32 -32.46 1.94 -2.45
CA VAL A 32 -31.33 2.71 -1.89
C VAL A 32 -30.27 1.79 -1.30
N LEU A 33 -30.68 0.75 -0.56
CA LEU A 33 -29.75 -0.22 0.01
C LEU A 33 -29.00 -1.02 -1.08
N LEU A 34 -29.69 -1.44 -2.14
CA LEU A 34 -29.06 -2.12 -3.27
C LEU A 34 -28.08 -1.23 -4.01
N LEU A 35 -28.41 0.03 -4.26
CA LEU A 35 -27.50 0.99 -4.88
C LEU A 35 -26.27 1.26 -4.00
N GLY A 36 -26.45 1.36 -2.68
CA GLY A 36 -25.35 1.48 -1.73
C GLY A 36 -24.43 0.25 -1.74
N ALA A 37 -25.01 -0.95 -1.68
CA ALA A 37 -24.27 -2.20 -1.74
C ALA A 37 -23.51 -2.36 -3.06
N LEU A 38 -24.16 -2.04 -4.19
CA LEU A 38 -23.54 -2.07 -5.51
C LEU A 38 -22.39 -1.05 -5.63
N GLY A 39 -22.58 0.15 -5.07
CA GLY A 39 -21.53 1.16 -5.03
C GLY A 39 -20.31 0.73 -4.23
N ILE A 40 -20.52 0.07 -3.08
CA ILE A 40 -19.44 -0.51 -2.27
C ILE A 40 -18.75 -1.64 -3.04
N TRP A 41 -19.52 -2.53 -3.66
CA TRP A 41 -18.99 -3.65 -4.44
C TRP A 41 -18.12 -3.18 -5.62
N LEU A 42 -18.57 -2.16 -6.34
CA LEU A 42 -17.83 -1.55 -7.45
C LEU A 42 -16.57 -0.79 -7.01
N ARG A 43 -16.52 -0.33 -5.75
CA ARG A 43 -15.38 0.41 -5.17
C ARG A 43 -14.53 -0.45 -4.23
N GLN A 44 -14.62 -1.77 -4.31
CA GLN A 44 -13.61 -2.62 -3.69
C GLN A 44 -12.30 -2.43 -4.45
N GLU A 45 -11.57 -1.37 -4.12
CA GLU A 45 -10.15 -1.31 -4.39
C GLU A 45 -9.53 -2.49 -3.65
N VAL A 46 -8.88 -3.38 -4.39
CA VAL A 46 -8.03 -4.41 -3.82
C VAL A 46 -6.95 -3.66 -3.06
N VAL A 47 -7.13 -3.45 -1.76
CA VAL A 47 -6.06 -2.97 -0.90
C VAL A 47 -5.03 -4.09 -0.95
N PRO A 48 -3.88 -3.91 -1.62
CA PRO A 48 -2.86 -4.93 -1.57
C PRO A 48 -2.56 -5.14 -0.09
N GLN A 49 -2.67 -6.38 0.38
CA GLN A 49 -2.18 -6.72 1.71
C GLN A 49 -0.72 -6.29 1.71
N ARG A 50 -0.41 -5.14 2.33
CA ARG A 50 0.97 -4.79 2.66
C ARG A 50 1.43 -5.90 3.59
N THR A 51 2.16 -6.86 3.05
CA THR A 51 2.90 -7.83 3.84
C THR A 51 3.75 -6.98 4.77
N GLN A 52 3.37 -6.91 6.05
CA GLN A 52 4.14 -6.16 7.02
C GLN A 52 5.47 -6.91 7.18
N ILE A 53 6.49 -6.44 6.50
CA ILE A 53 7.84 -6.99 6.64
C ILE A 53 8.31 -6.58 8.03
N ALA A 54 8.31 -7.56 8.93
CA ALA A 54 8.89 -7.40 10.25
C ALA A 54 10.42 -7.46 10.10
N LEU A 55 11.04 -6.29 9.96
CA LEU A 55 12.48 -6.18 10.00
C LEU A 55 12.98 -6.46 11.43
N SER A 56 14.07 -7.21 11.53
CA SER A 56 14.83 -7.33 12.76
C SER A 56 15.45 -5.97 13.14
N PRO A 57 15.87 -5.77 14.41
CA PRO A 57 16.55 -4.54 14.81
C PRO A 57 17.80 -4.24 13.97
N SER A 58 18.56 -5.27 13.60
CA SER A 58 19.75 -5.13 12.74
C SER A 58 19.41 -4.66 11.32
N GLN A 59 18.36 -5.23 10.72
CA GLN A 59 17.88 -4.83 9.40
C GLN A 59 17.28 -3.42 9.42
N SER A 60 16.62 -3.02 10.51
CA SER A 60 16.09 -1.66 10.69
C SER A 60 17.23 -0.64 10.79
N GLN A 61 18.29 -0.97 11.52
CA GLN A 61 19.51 -0.14 11.58
C GLN A 61 20.19 -0.05 10.21
N GLN A 62 20.23 -1.15 9.46
CA GLN A 62 20.77 -1.17 8.10
C GLN A 62 19.94 -0.27 7.16
N LEU A 63 18.61 -0.37 7.18
CA LEU A 63 17.72 0.50 6.40
C LEU A 63 17.97 1.98 6.71
N MET A 64 18.09 2.33 7.99
CA MET A 64 18.42 3.68 8.41
C MET A 64 19.78 4.13 7.86
N SER A 65 20.81 3.29 7.96
CA SER A 65 22.15 3.60 7.43
C SER A 65 22.14 3.82 5.90
N LEU A 66 21.34 3.02 5.16
CA LEU A 66 21.16 3.18 3.72
C LEU A 66 20.48 4.51 3.38
N SER A 67 19.49 4.91 4.18
CA SER A 67 18.80 6.19 3.98
C SER A 67 19.72 7.40 4.20
N ILE A 68 20.63 7.31 5.17
CA ILE A 68 21.65 8.34 5.42
C ILE A 68 22.68 8.36 4.30
N ALA A 69 23.22 7.19 3.94
CA ALA A 69 24.24 7.07 2.90
C ALA A 69 23.74 7.60 1.55
N ARG A 70 22.45 7.42 1.24
CA ARG A 70 21.82 8.04 0.06
C ARG A 70 21.99 9.56 0.06
N GLU A 71 21.65 10.21 1.17
CA GLU A 71 21.74 11.68 1.29
C GLU A 71 23.20 12.14 1.20
N GLU A 72 24.12 11.40 1.81
CA GLU A 72 25.55 11.66 1.71
C GLU A 72 26.07 11.50 0.27
N ILE A 73 25.67 10.45 -0.46
CA ILE A 73 26.03 10.28 -1.88
C ILE A 73 25.53 11.46 -2.71
N GLN A 74 24.27 11.86 -2.52
CA GLN A 74 23.69 13.00 -3.24
C GLN A 74 24.40 14.32 -2.93
N PHE A 75 25.00 14.44 -1.75
CA PHE A 75 25.74 15.61 -1.32
C PHE A 75 27.21 15.60 -1.79
N LEU A 76 27.88 14.46 -1.74
CA LEU A 76 29.33 14.32 -1.97
C LEU A 76 29.70 14.04 -3.42
N ALA A 77 28.80 13.42 -4.18
CA ALA A 77 29.07 12.98 -5.54
C ALA A 77 28.13 13.64 -6.55
N GLU A 78 28.60 13.70 -7.80
CA GLU A 78 27.80 14.14 -8.94
C GLU A 78 27.48 12.96 -9.86
N LYS A 79 26.47 13.10 -10.72
CA LYS A 79 26.15 12.10 -11.73
C LYS A 79 27.21 12.07 -12.84
N PRO A 80 27.56 10.90 -13.41
CA PRO A 80 27.05 9.57 -13.06
C PRO A 80 27.54 9.12 -11.68
N TRP A 81 26.67 8.46 -10.92
CA TRP A 81 27.01 8.10 -9.54
C TRP A 81 28.18 7.11 -9.52
N PRO A 82 29.16 7.32 -8.63
CA PRO A 82 30.43 6.59 -8.68
C PRO A 82 30.26 5.14 -8.22
N ALA A 83 31.24 4.29 -8.58
CA ALA A 83 31.27 2.90 -8.15
C ALA A 83 31.39 2.76 -6.63
N PRO A 84 30.88 1.66 -6.02
CA PRO A 84 30.97 1.40 -4.58
C PRO A 84 32.36 1.61 -3.99
N GLU A 85 33.41 1.17 -4.67
CA GLU A 85 34.80 1.29 -4.22
C GLU A 85 35.27 2.75 -4.17
N SER A 86 34.70 3.60 -5.03
CA SER A 86 35.00 5.04 -5.02
C SER A 86 34.24 5.77 -3.92
N LEU A 87 33.05 5.30 -3.54
CA LEU A 87 32.28 5.88 -2.42
C LEU A 87 33.00 5.72 -1.08
N GLU A 88 33.68 4.58 -0.86
CA GLU A 88 34.56 4.40 0.31
C GLU A 88 35.64 5.48 0.35
N SER A 89 36.28 5.78 -0.78
CA SER A 89 37.33 6.81 -0.86
C SER A 89 36.83 8.24 -0.61
N LEU A 90 35.53 8.47 -0.78
CA LEU A 90 34.85 9.74 -0.47
C LEU A 90 34.43 9.85 1.01
N GLY A 91 34.70 8.82 1.81
CA GLY A 91 34.41 8.81 3.24
C GLY A 91 33.09 8.16 3.62
N LEU A 92 32.39 7.50 2.69
CA LEU A 92 31.19 6.72 3.02
C LEU A 92 31.58 5.33 3.52
N GLU A 93 31.77 5.20 4.84
CA GLU A 93 32.18 3.95 5.50
C GLU A 93 31.21 2.78 5.24
N LEU A 94 29.94 3.06 4.93
CA LEU A 94 28.95 2.04 4.60
C LEU A 94 29.36 1.20 3.38
N PHE A 95 30.12 1.79 2.45
CA PHE A 95 30.59 1.12 1.23
C PHE A 95 31.94 0.42 1.39
N ALA A 96 32.54 0.49 2.59
CA ALA A 96 33.80 -0.16 2.86
C ALA A 96 33.71 -1.69 2.74
N SER A 97 34.82 -2.30 2.31
CA SER A 97 34.89 -3.75 2.15
C SER A 97 34.60 -4.48 3.47
N SER A 98 33.61 -5.37 3.44
CA SER A 98 33.16 -6.13 4.61
C SER A 98 33.07 -7.62 4.33
N SER A 99 33.22 -8.43 5.39
CA SER A 99 32.95 -9.87 5.33
C SER A 99 31.46 -10.20 5.48
N SER A 100 30.64 -9.26 5.97
CA SER A 100 29.20 -9.47 6.20
C SER A 100 28.34 -9.23 4.97
N HIS A 101 28.83 -8.43 4.02
CA HIS A 101 28.06 -8.04 2.85
C HIS A 101 28.97 -7.77 1.65
N ARG A 102 28.36 -7.57 0.49
CA ARG A 102 29.04 -6.99 -0.67
C ARG A 102 28.15 -5.96 -1.33
N TRP A 103 28.80 -5.00 -1.95
CA TRP A 103 28.16 -4.01 -2.80
C TRP A 103 28.25 -4.43 -4.26
N HIS A 104 27.19 -4.16 -4.99
CA HIS A 104 27.12 -4.28 -6.44
C HIS A 104 26.37 -3.07 -7.00
N GLN A 105 26.77 -2.59 -8.17
CA GLN A 105 26.09 -1.48 -8.85
C GLN A 105 25.42 -2.03 -10.11
N PRO A 106 24.13 -2.39 -10.06
CA PRO A 106 23.44 -2.97 -11.20
C PRO A 106 23.09 -1.95 -12.28
N GLY A 107 23.19 -0.65 -12.01
CA GLY A 107 23.03 0.42 -12.98
C GLY A 107 23.54 1.76 -12.44
N ASP A 108 23.49 2.79 -13.27
CA ASP A 108 24.13 4.08 -12.98
C ASP A 108 23.53 4.81 -11.77
N ASP A 109 22.32 4.46 -11.31
CA ASP A 109 21.57 5.16 -10.27
C ASP A 109 21.13 4.32 -9.08
N CYS A 110 21.72 3.14 -8.91
CA CYS A 110 21.37 2.28 -7.79
C CYS A 110 22.52 1.40 -7.30
N TYR A 111 22.42 1.00 -6.04
CA TYR A 111 23.38 0.14 -5.37
C TYR A 111 22.65 -1.00 -4.68
N GLN A 112 23.11 -2.22 -4.95
CA GLN A 112 22.61 -3.44 -4.31
C GLN A 112 23.54 -3.81 -3.16
N TRP A 113 22.98 -3.87 -1.96
CA TRP A 113 23.61 -4.42 -0.76
C TRP A 113 23.20 -5.89 -0.62
N ILE A 114 24.17 -6.80 -0.65
CA ILE A 114 23.93 -8.24 -0.63
C ILE A 114 24.52 -8.80 0.65
N SER A 115 23.68 -9.34 1.52
CA SER A 115 24.09 -10.00 2.75
C SER A 115 24.79 -11.31 2.47
N ARG A 116 25.91 -11.58 3.14
CA ARG A 116 26.55 -12.90 3.16
C ARG A 116 26.07 -13.77 4.31
N GLN A 117 25.20 -13.25 5.18
CA GLN A 117 24.70 -13.92 6.38
C GLN A 117 23.22 -14.30 6.27
N HIS A 118 22.62 -14.18 5.08
CA HIS A 118 21.21 -14.43 4.79
C HIS A 118 20.23 -13.52 5.55
N ASP A 119 20.66 -12.32 5.92
CA ASP A 119 19.84 -11.32 6.62
C ASP A 119 18.93 -10.50 5.66
N GLY A 120 18.73 -10.97 4.43
CA GLY A 120 18.02 -10.26 3.38
C GLY A 120 18.87 -9.19 2.71
N ASP A 121 18.43 -8.76 1.53
CA ASP A 121 19.20 -7.89 0.65
C ASP A 121 18.45 -6.56 0.42
N PHE A 122 19.20 -5.51 0.12
CA PHE A 122 18.64 -4.18 -0.13
C PHE A 122 19.07 -3.65 -1.49
N LEU A 123 18.18 -2.90 -2.12
CA LEU A 123 18.48 -2.13 -3.33
C LEU A 123 18.17 -0.66 -3.05
N LEU A 124 19.22 0.17 -3.04
CA LEU A 124 19.13 1.60 -2.87
C LEU A 124 19.09 2.27 -4.26
N ARG A 125 18.03 3.01 -4.57
CA ARG A 125 17.93 3.82 -5.79
C ARG A 125 18.04 5.30 -5.44
N ILE A 126 19.04 5.96 -6.03
CA ILE A 126 19.41 7.34 -5.64
C ILE A 126 18.47 8.36 -6.30
N SER A 127 17.98 8.08 -7.51
CA SER A 127 17.23 9.05 -8.33
C SER A 127 15.86 9.42 -7.77
N ASP A 128 15.16 8.46 -7.18
CA ASP A 128 13.81 8.61 -6.64
C ASP A 128 13.74 8.36 -5.13
N ALA A 129 14.91 8.23 -4.49
CA ALA A 129 15.05 8.07 -3.04
C ALA A 129 14.35 6.83 -2.47
N VAL A 130 14.17 5.78 -3.29
CA VAL A 130 13.53 4.53 -2.91
C VAL A 130 14.55 3.49 -2.43
N ILE A 131 14.16 2.74 -1.40
CA ILE A 131 14.88 1.54 -0.96
C ILE A 131 13.95 0.34 -1.13
N PHE A 132 14.44 -0.73 -1.74
CA PHE A 132 13.75 -2.02 -1.79
C PHE A 132 14.44 -3.02 -0.87
N TYR A 133 13.65 -3.95 -0.34
CA TYR A 133 14.11 -5.07 0.47
C TYR A 133 13.66 -6.40 -0.13
N HIS A 134 14.53 -7.40 -0.08
CA HIS A 134 14.21 -8.77 -0.40
C HIS A 134 14.54 -9.69 0.78
N PRO A 135 13.59 -10.53 1.26
CA PRO A 135 13.87 -11.50 2.30
C PRO A 135 14.70 -12.67 1.74
N GLY A 136 15.90 -12.87 2.28
CA GLY A 136 16.81 -13.93 1.86
C GLY A 136 17.85 -13.49 0.82
N GLU A 137 18.57 -14.46 0.25
CA GLU A 137 19.65 -14.22 -0.70
C GLU A 137 19.11 -14.06 -2.12
N VAL A 138 19.53 -13.00 -2.82
CA VAL A 138 19.23 -12.80 -4.24
C VAL A 138 20.47 -12.85 -5.11
N GLU A 139 20.25 -13.13 -6.38
CA GLU A 139 21.28 -12.98 -7.40
C GLU A 139 21.64 -11.50 -7.63
N LEU A 140 22.77 -11.29 -8.31
CA LEU A 140 23.17 -9.95 -8.75
C LEU A 140 22.14 -9.42 -9.73
N LEU A 141 21.55 -8.29 -9.39
CA LEU A 141 20.65 -7.61 -10.30
C LEU A 141 21.43 -7.11 -11.53
N SER A 142 20.74 -7.07 -12.67
CA SER A 142 21.27 -6.50 -13.91
C SER A 142 20.71 -5.11 -14.21
N SER A 143 19.78 -4.62 -13.38
CA SER A 143 19.15 -3.30 -13.54
C SER A 143 18.68 -2.73 -12.20
N CYS A 144 18.39 -1.43 -12.16
CA CYS A 144 17.82 -0.73 -11.01
C CYS A 144 16.31 -0.94 -10.82
N THR A 145 15.69 -1.80 -11.62
CA THR A 145 14.29 -2.19 -11.47
C THR A 145 14.23 -3.64 -11.02
N PRO A 146 13.98 -3.90 -9.73
CA PRO A 146 13.85 -5.25 -9.23
C PRO A 146 12.56 -5.91 -9.71
N ASP A 147 12.46 -7.24 -9.56
CA ASP A 147 11.25 -7.99 -9.86
C ASP A 147 10.19 -7.87 -8.75
N GLU A 148 9.09 -8.61 -8.87
CA GLU A 148 7.94 -8.56 -7.96
C GLU A 148 8.23 -9.10 -6.55
N HIS A 149 9.36 -9.76 -6.32
CA HIS A 149 9.74 -10.31 -5.01
C HIS A 149 10.37 -9.27 -4.08
N TRP A 150 10.70 -8.09 -4.62
CA TRP A 150 11.22 -6.99 -3.84
C TRP A 150 10.10 -6.12 -3.31
N THR A 151 10.21 -5.77 -2.04
CA THR A 151 9.24 -4.90 -1.40
C THR A 151 9.82 -3.50 -1.23
N LEU A 152 9.05 -2.50 -1.66
CA LEU A 152 9.34 -1.10 -1.43
C LEU A 152 9.31 -0.81 0.07
N MET A 153 10.40 -0.28 0.62
CA MET A 153 10.50 0.15 2.00
C MET A 153 10.14 1.63 2.09
N ASP A 154 9.03 1.92 2.76
CA ASP A 154 8.71 3.28 3.19
C ASP A 154 9.66 3.64 4.35
N ASN A 155 10.40 4.74 4.19
CA ASN A 155 11.27 5.31 5.24
C ASN A 155 10.54 6.42 5.99
#